data_AF-A0A9D7SU88-F1
#
_entry.id   AF-A0A9D7SU88-F1
#
_cell.length_a   1.000
_cell.length_b   1.000
_cell.length_c   1.000
_cell.angle_alpha   90.00
_cell.angle_beta   90.00
_cell.angle_gamma   90.00
#
_symmetry.space_group_name_H-M   'P 1'
#
loop_
_entity.id
_entity.type
_entity.pdbx_description
1 polymer ?
#
loop_
_entity_poly.entity_id
_entity_poly.type
_entity_poly.pdbx_seq_one_letter_code
_entity_poly.pdbx_strand_id
1 'polypeptide(L)'
;MHELVHLDFVIEARKLELNELFISTPEHKAQFIKGLEPTIKKFHKLGISEASIAEYCSGLFEGMNRQMYNTPIDLFIENFLYTEYSELRPFQFLSLYTLNREGLKAVTDEKSVELSPKDILSKSKVLNMVNAIQFKELFGIDLINDFKSTKEEMKLAHEFYTEYLEYKDDKEPAEEYEL
;
A
#
# COMPACT_ATOMS: atom_id res chain seq x y z
N MET A 1 -7.67 -16.09 -6.39
CA MET A 1 -7.09 -15.88 -7.73
C MET A 1 -5.92 -14.90 -7.64
N HIS A 2 -6.08 -13.72 -7.04
CA HIS A 2 -4.97 -12.80 -6.68
C HIS A 2 -3.68 -13.51 -6.21
N GLU A 3 -3.74 -14.25 -5.10
CA GLU A 3 -2.57 -14.96 -4.54
C GLU A 3 -1.95 -16.01 -5.49
N LEU A 4 -2.74 -16.56 -6.43
CA LEU A 4 -2.22 -17.50 -7.43
C LEU A 4 -1.42 -16.78 -8.50
N VAL A 5 -1.86 -15.58 -8.93
CA VAL A 5 -1.06 -14.73 -9.84
C VAL A 5 0.21 -14.29 -9.15
N HIS A 6 0.13 -13.91 -7.87
CA HIS A 6 1.31 -13.57 -7.08
C HIS A 6 2.33 -14.72 -7.08
N LEU A 7 1.88 -15.97 -6.88
CA LEU A 7 2.76 -17.13 -6.93
C LEU A 7 3.34 -17.35 -8.34
N ASP A 8 2.53 -17.15 -9.38
CA ASP A 8 2.95 -17.31 -10.77
C ASP A 8 4.08 -16.33 -11.13
N PHE A 9 3.91 -15.04 -10.83
CA PHE A 9 4.94 -14.01 -11.06
C PHE A 9 6.25 -14.34 -10.32
N VAL A 10 6.17 -14.78 -9.06
CA VAL A 10 7.35 -15.21 -8.31
C VAL A 10 8.02 -16.43 -8.96
N ILE A 11 7.24 -17.39 -9.48
CA ILE A 11 7.80 -18.56 -10.18
C ILE A 11 8.48 -18.14 -11.48
N GLU A 12 7.91 -17.21 -12.24
CA GLU A 12 8.52 -16.66 -13.45
C GLU A 12 9.84 -15.94 -13.16
N ALA A 13 9.85 -15.04 -12.19
CA ALA A 13 11.06 -14.34 -11.74
C ALA A 13 12.15 -15.33 -11.30
N ARG A 14 11.79 -16.40 -10.57
CA ARG A 14 12.74 -17.43 -10.13
C ARG A 14 13.32 -18.26 -11.26
N LYS A 15 12.56 -18.57 -12.30
CA LYS A 15 13.07 -19.31 -13.47
C LYS A 15 14.17 -18.55 -14.19
N LEU A 16 14.15 -17.21 -14.12
CA LEU A 16 15.15 -16.32 -14.70
C LEU A 16 16.21 -15.87 -13.69
N GLU A 17 16.16 -16.35 -12.45
CA GLU A 17 17.05 -15.93 -11.35
C GLU A 17 16.97 -14.42 -11.02
N LEU A 18 15.83 -13.79 -11.31
CA LEU A 18 15.56 -12.36 -11.07
C LEU A 18 14.74 -12.08 -9.80
N ASN A 19 14.36 -13.13 -9.05
CA ASN A 19 13.55 -12.96 -7.85
C ASN A 19 14.31 -12.22 -6.74
N GLU A 20 13.73 -11.12 -6.25
CA GLU A 20 14.26 -10.37 -5.12
C GLU A 20 13.56 -10.69 -3.79
N LEU A 21 14.27 -10.43 -2.70
CA LEU A 21 13.78 -10.58 -1.34
C LEU A 21 13.85 -9.26 -0.59
N PHE A 22 12.69 -8.61 -0.44
CA PHE A 22 12.56 -7.42 0.38
C PHE A 22 12.26 -7.80 1.83
N ILE A 23 13.18 -7.48 2.74
CA ILE A 23 13.06 -7.79 4.17
C ILE A 23 13.38 -6.59 5.04
N SER A 24 12.70 -6.52 6.18
CA SER A 24 13.03 -5.59 7.25
C SER A 24 13.71 -6.32 8.40
N THR A 25 14.76 -5.74 9.00
CA THR A 25 15.47 -6.34 10.13
C THR A 25 15.04 -5.73 11.47
N PRO A 26 15.42 -6.33 12.62
CA PRO A 26 15.21 -5.72 13.93
C PRO A 26 15.80 -4.31 14.06
N GLU A 27 16.93 -4.04 13.40
CA GLU A 27 17.57 -2.73 13.34
C GLU A 27 16.68 -1.71 12.62
N HIS A 28 16.07 -2.09 11.48
CA HIS A 28 15.08 -1.24 10.79
C HIS A 28 13.89 -0.92 11.69
N LYS A 29 13.37 -1.92 12.42
CA LYS A 29 12.26 -1.72 13.37
C LYS A 29 12.65 -0.76 14.50
N ALA A 30 13.85 -0.90 15.06
CA ALA A 30 14.34 -0.01 16.11
C ALA A 30 14.50 1.44 15.62
N GLN A 31 15.03 1.64 14.41
CA GLN A 31 15.15 2.96 13.79
C GLN A 31 13.78 3.58 13.50
N PHE A 32 12.84 2.81 12.99
CA PHE A 32 11.46 3.25 12.77
C PHE A 32 10.80 3.71 14.07
N ILE A 33 10.86 2.90 15.13
CA ILE A 33 10.28 3.23 16.44
C ILE A 33 10.93 4.48 17.04
N LYS A 34 12.24 4.68 16.85
CA LYS A 34 12.92 5.91 17.26
C LYS A 34 12.32 7.15 16.58
N GLY A 35 11.93 7.04 15.31
CA GLY A 35 11.21 8.09 14.58
C GLY A 35 9.83 8.41 15.16
N LEU A 36 9.23 7.50 15.94
CA LEU A 36 7.92 7.66 16.57
C LEU A 36 7.98 8.29 17.97
N GLU A 37 9.17 8.66 18.46
CA GLU A 37 9.36 9.22 19.82
C GLU A 37 8.37 10.36 20.17
N PRO A 38 8.07 11.34 19.28
CA PRO A 38 7.09 12.37 19.58
C PRO A 38 5.67 11.82 19.82
N THR A 39 5.26 10.83 19.02
CA THR A 39 3.95 10.17 19.15
C THR A 39 3.88 9.34 20.43
N ILE A 40 4.94 8.60 20.75
CA ILE A 40 5.06 7.83 21.99
C ILE A 40 4.91 8.75 23.21
N LYS A 41 5.62 9.89 23.23
CA LYS A 41 5.48 10.91 24.28
C LYS A 41 4.06 11.48 24.37
N LYS A 42 3.37 11.68 23.25
CA LYS A 42 1.95 12.09 23.23
C LYS A 42 1.09 11.03 23.91
N PHE A 43 1.28 9.75 23.59
CA PHE A 43 0.48 8.66 24.12
C PHE A 43 0.67 8.43 25.62
N HIS A 44 1.90 8.57 26.14
CA HIS A 44 2.12 8.56 27.59
C HIS A 44 1.35 9.69 28.30
N LYS A 45 1.33 10.90 27.73
CA LYS A 45 0.56 12.02 28.30
C LYS A 45 -0.95 11.77 28.30
N LEU A 46 -1.44 10.93 27.39
CA LEU A 46 -2.84 10.48 27.33
C LEU A 46 -3.14 9.30 28.26
N GLY A 47 -2.14 8.78 28.99
CA GLY A 47 -2.30 7.67 29.92
C GLY A 47 -2.43 6.30 29.25
N ILE A 48 -2.01 6.16 27.99
CA ILE A 48 -2.02 4.89 27.27
C ILE A 48 -0.92 3.98 27.84
N SER A 49 -1.24 2.69 28.02
CA SER A 49 -0.29 1.72 28.57
C SER A 49 0.91 1.48 27.65
N GLU A 50 2.08 1.20 28.24
CA GLU A 50 3.30 0.84 27.49
C GLU A 50 3.07 -0.30 26.50
N ALA A 51 2.32 -1.33 26.91
CA ALA A 51 2.00 -2.48 26.07
C ALA A 51 1.21 -2.08 24.83
N SER A 52 0.18 -1.24 24.99
CA SER A 52 -0.63 -0.75 23.87
C SER A 52 0.18 0.16 22.93
N ILE A 53 1.10 0.98 23.47
CA ILE A 53 1.98 1.82 22.65
C ILE A 53 2.94 0.95 21.83
N ALA A 54 3.53 -0.09 22.44
CA ALA A 54 4.44 -1.00 21.77
C ALA A 54 3.75 -1.82 20.66
N GLU A 55 2.52 -2.30 20.92
CA GLU A 55 1.69 -3.00 19.94
C GLU A 55 1.35 -2.06 18.77
N TYR A 56 0.92 -0.84 19.06
CA TYR A 56 0.63 0.17 18.04
C TYR A 56 1.85 0.49 17.16
N CYS A 57 3.01 0.73 17.77
CA CYS A 57 4.24 1.01 17.01
C CYS A 57 4.67 -0.17 16.14
N SER A 58 4.49 -1.40 16.63
CA SER A 58 4.72 -2.61 15.84
C SER A 58 3.75 -2.73 14.68
N GLY A 59 2.46 -2.47 14.91
CA GLY A 59 1.44 -2.48 13.87
C GLY A 59 1.68 -1.43 12.79
N LEU A 60 2.13 -0.22 13.14
CA LEU A 60 2.51 0.79 12.16
C LEU A 60 3.70 0.33 11.31
N PHE A 61 4.71 -0.27 11.94
CA PHE A 61 5.88 -0.77 11.21
C PHE A 61 5.49 -1.90 10.24
N GLU A 62 4.77 -2.90 10.73
CA GLU A 62 4.35 -4.05 9.93
C GLU A 62 3.38 -3.66 8.82
N GLY A 63 2.42 -2.77 9.11
CA GLY A 63 1.46 -2.25 8.15
C GLY A 63 2.08 -1.41 7.05
N MET A 64 3.10 -0.58 7.37
CA MET A 64 3.82 0.18 6.34
C MET A 64 4.66 -0.72 5.46
N ASN A 65 5.40 -1.68 6.03
CA ASN A 65 6.17 -2.64 5.24
C ASN A 65 5.25 -3.43 4.30
N ARG A 66 4.10 -3.91 4.78
CA ARG A 66 3.13 -4.62 3.95
C ARG A 66 2.63 -3.77 2.78
N GLN A 67 2.27 -2.51 3.02
CA GLN A 67 1.82 -1.63 1.95
C GLN A 67 2.92 -1.37 0.92
N MET A 68 4.15 -1.09 1.37
CA MET A 68 5.27 -0.82 0.46
C MET A 68 5.61 -2.05 -0.40
N TYR A 69 5.60 -3.26 0.17
CA TYR A 69 5.93 -4.47 -0.58
C TYR A 69 4.82 -4.95 -1.51
N ASN A 70 3.56 -4.77 -1.12
CA ASN A 70 2.45 -5.31 -1.90
C ASN A 70 1.95 -4.35 -2.98
N THR A 71 1.99 -3.03 -2.75
CA THR A 71 1.37 -2.07 -3.68
C THR A 71 1.89 -2.24 -5.11
N PRO A 72 3.22 -2.36 -5.37
CA PRO A 72 3.70 -2.53 -6.74
C PRO A 72 3.19 -3.79 -7.43
N ILE A 73 3.36 -4.97 -6.80
CA ILE A 73 2.96 -6.23 -7.41
C ILE A 73 1.43 -6.34 -7.56
N ASP A 74 0.67 -5.78 -6.63
CA ASP A 74 -0.79 -5.75 -6.69
C ASP A 74 -1.26 -4.98 -7.93
N LEU A 75 -0.58 -3.90 -8.34
CA LEU A 75 -0.92 -3.19 -9.58
C LEU A 75 -0.84 -4.13 -10.79
N PHE A 76 0.22 -4.90 -10.93
CA PHE A 76 0.35 -5.85 -12.04
C PHE A 76 -0.67 -6.98 -11.96
N ILE A 77 -0.87 -7.57 -10.77
CA ILE A 77 -1.83 -8.66 -10.56
C ILE A 77 -3.23 -8.22 -10.92
N GLU A 78 -3.68 -7.07 -10.43
CA GLU A 78 -5.05 -6.61 -10.66
C GLU A 78 -5.29 -6.22 -12.11
N ASN A 79 -4.29 -5.64 -12.80
CA ASN A 79 -4.38 -5.41 -14.23
C ASN A 79 -4.44 -6.71 -15.04
N PHE A 80 -3.62 -7.70 -14.70
CA PHE A 80 -3.62 -9.01 -15.33
C PHE A 80 -4.98 -9.70 -15.16
N LEU A 81 -5.51 -9.75 -13.93
CA LEU A 81 -6.81 -10.34 -13.65
C LEU A 81 -7.94 -9.65 -14.41
N TYR A 82 -7.92 -8.32 -14.46
CA TYR A 82 -8.93 -7.55 -15.17
C TYR A 82 -8.90 -7.84 -16.67
N THR A 83 -7.72 -7.96 -17.25
CA THR A 83 -7.51 -8.14 -18.70
C THR A 83 -7.84 -9.57 -19.12
N GLU A 84 -7.26 -10.57 -18.44
CA GLU A 84 -7.31 -11.97 -18.86
C GLU A 84 -8.59 -12.70 -18.38
N TYR A 85 -9.17 -12.30 -17.25
CA TYR A 85 -10.28 -13.02 -16.62
C TYR A 85 -11.52 -12.14 -16.47
N SER A 86 -12.11 -11.77 -17.61
CA SER A 86 -13.28 -10.87 -17.64
C SER A 86 -14.48 -11.34 -16.78
N GLU A 87 -14.66 -12.66 -16.62
CA GLU A 87 -15.70 -13.25 -15.76
C GLU A 87 -15.50 -12.95 -14.25
N LEU A 88 -14.25 -12.66 -13.83
CA LEU A 88 -13.91 -12.36 -12.45
C LEU A 88 -14.09 -10.88 -12.09
N ARG A 89 -14.27 -9.98 -13.07
CA ARG A 89 -14.36 -8.53 -12.86
C ARG A 89 -15.41 -8.11 -11.82
N PRO A 90 -16.62 -8.71 -11.72
CA PRO A 90 -17.56 -8.34 -10.66
C PRO A 90 -17.03 -8.64 -9.25
N PHE A 91 -16.31 -9.75 -9.07
CA PHE A 91 -15.71 -10.11 -7.79
C PHE A 91 -14.48 -9.25 -7.50
N GLN A 92 -13.65 -9.00 -8.51
CA GLN A 92 -12.52 -8.08 -8.43
C GLN A 92 -12.98 -6.68 -8.02
N PHE A 93 -14.04 -6.16 -8.65
CA PHE A 93 -14.64 -4.88 -8.30
C PHE A 93 -15.02 -4.80 -6.83
N LEU A 94 -15.76 -5.79 -6.31
CA LEU A 94 -16.18 -5.81 -4.91
C LEU A 94 -14.99 -5.87 -3.95
N SER A 95 -13.98 -6.67 -4.29
CA SER A 95 -12.74 -6.80 -3.52
C SER A 95 -11.99 -5.46 -3.45
N LEU A 96 -11.67 -4.88 -4.62
CA LEU A 96 -10.91 -3.63 -4.71
C LEU A 96 -11.68 -2.44 -4.17
N TYR A 97 -13.00 -2.39 -4.36
CA TYR A 97 -13.84 -1.36 -3.75
C TYR A 97 -13.76 -1.46 -2.22
N THR A 98 -13.89 -2.66 -1.65
CA THR A 98 -13.79 -2.85 -0.20
C THR A 98 -12.43 -2.41 0.34
N LEU A 99 -11.33 -2.82 -0.31
CA LEU A 99 -9.98 -2.41 0.06
C LEU A 99 -9.78 -0.88 -0.03
N ASN A 100 -10.27 -0.25 -1.09
CA ASN A 100 -10.21 1.22 -1.23
C ASN A 100 -11.01 1.93 -0.13
N ARG A 101 -12.18 1.39 0.27
CA ARG A 101 -12.98 1.96 1.36
C ARG A 101 -12.32 1.80 2.73
N GLU A 102 -11.66 0.67 2.96
CA GLU A 102 -10.88 0.43 4.18
C GLU A 102 -9.66 1.34 4.25
N GLY A 103 -8.89 1.45 3.16
CA GLY A 103 -7.75 2.35 3.02
C GLY A 103 -8.14 3.81 3.21
N LEU A 104 -9.22 4.25 2.56
CA LEU A 104 -9.79 5.59 2.75
C LEU A 104 -10.13 5.85 4.21
N LYS A 105 -10.83 4.93 4.87
CA LYS A 105 -11.19 5.08 6.29
C LYS A 105 -9.94 5.14 7.18
N ALA A 106 -8.95 4.31 6.91
CA ALA A 106 -7.71 4.26 7.69
C ALA A 106 -6.97 5.60 7.71
N VAL A 107 -7.07 6.41 6.64
CA VAL A 107 -6.32 7.66 6.51
C VAL A 107 -7.18 8.94 6.64
N THR A 108 -8.50 8.80 6.78
CA THR A 108 -9.43 9.95 6.91
C THR A 108 -10.29 9.94 8.16
N ASP A 109 -10.43 8.81 8.86
CA ASP A 109 -11.14 8.76 10.13
C ASP A 109 -10.47 9.69 11.16
N GLU A 110 -11.26 10.49 11.87
CA GLU A 110 -10.76 11.54 12.77
C GLU A 110 -9.80 10.98 13.82
N LYS A 111 -10.09 9.81 14.37
CA LYS A 111 -9.22 9.17 15.37
C LYS A 111 -7.92 8.70 14.74
N SER A 112 -7.99 8.10 13.55
CA SER A 112 -6.79 7.68 12.82
C SER A 112 -5.89 8.87 12.51
N VAL A 113 -6.45 9.98 12.02
CA VAL A 113 -5.70 11.20 11.71
C VAL A 113 -5.08 11.82 12.97
N GLU A 114 -5.80 11.83 14.09
CA GLU A 114 -5.31 12.41 15.34
C GLU A 114 -4.17 11.58 15.98
N LEU A 115 -4.28 10.26 15.93
CA LEU A 115 -3.36 9.35 16.62
C LEU A 115 -2.17 8.94 15.75
N SER A 116 -2.27 9.05 14.43
CA SER A 116 -1.19 8.66 13.52
C SER A 116 -0.07 9.70 13.46
N PRO A 117 1.20 9.27 13.43
CA PRO A 117 2.30 10.15 13.04
C PRO A 117 2.04 10.70 11.62
N LYS A 118 2.16 12.02 11.43
CA LYS A 118 1.80 12.68 10.16
C LYS A 118 2.50 12.08 8.94
N ASP A 119 3.78 11.76 9.06
CA ASP A 119 4.58 11.19 7.98
C ASP A 119 4.10 9.79 7.58
N ILE A 120 3.78 8.94 8.56
CA ILE A 120 3.25 7.59 8.32
C ILE A 120 1.86 7.65 7.68
N LEU A 121 0.98 8.52 8.23
CA LEU A 121 -0.34 8.75 7.68
C LEU A 121 -0.28 9.22 6.23
N SER A 122 0.63 10.14 5.92
CA SER A 122 0.81 10.68 4.57
C SER A 122 1.28 9.61 3.58
N LYS A 123 2.29 8.81 3.94
CA LYS A 123 2.78 7.70 3.11
C LYS A 123 1.71 6.65 2.86
N SER A 124 0.98 6.23 3.91
CA SER A 124 -0.13 5.29 3.74
C SER A 124 -1.24 5.88 2.87
N LYS A 125 -1.55 7.17 2.99
CA LYS A 125 -2.53 7.82 2.12
C LYS A 125 -2.10 7.80 0.66
N VAL A 126 -0.83 8.11 0.36
CA VAL A 126 -0.27 8.04 -1.00
C VAL A 126 -0.42 6.65 -1.59
N LEU A 127 -0.02 5.59 -0.87
CA LEU A 127 -0.14 4.21 -1.35
C LEU A 127 -1.60 3.78 -1.56
N ASN A 128 -2.51 4.17 -0.68
CA ASN A 128 -3.94 3.93 -0.89
C ASN A 128 -4.51 4.72 -2.09
N MET A 129 -4.00 5.92 -2.36
CA MET A 129 -4.39 6.69 -3.54
C MET A 129 -3.89 6.05 -4.84
N VAL A 130 -2.72 5.41 -4.85
CA VAL A 130 -2.24 4.62 -6.00
C VAL A 130 -3.26 3.52 -6.35
N ASN A 131 -3.75 2.79 -5.34
CA ASN A 131 -4.81 1.79 -5.51
C ASN A 131 -6.13 2.41 -6.00
N ALA A 132 -6.47 3.62 -5.55
CA ALA A 132 -7.67 4.34 -5.99
C ALA A 132 -7.57 4.83 -7.44
N ILE A 133 -6.38 5.27 -7.86
CA ILE A 133 -6.10 5.62 -9.26
C ILE A 133 -6.29 4.37 -10.13
N GLN A 134 -5.69 3.24 -9.77
CA GLN A 134 -5.86 2.01 -10.53
C GLN A 134 -7.33 1.58 -10.59
N PHE A 135 -8.05 1.62 -9.46
CA PHE A 135 -9.47 1.27 -9.42
C PHE A 135 -10.31 2.13 -10.36
N LYS A 136 -10.00 3.43 -10.45
CA LYS A 136 -10.64 4.34 -11.41
C LYS A 136 -10.32 3.94 -12.86
N GLU A 137 -9.08 3.61 -13.18
CA GLU A 137 -8.71 3.19 -14.54
C GLU A 137 -9.39 1.87 -14.95
N LEU A 138 -9.51 0.91 -14.03
CA LEU A 138 -10.14 -0.39 -14.31
C LEU A 138 -11.67 -0.31 -14.37
N PHE A 139 -12.32 0.48 -13.50
CA PHE A 139 -13.78 0.43 -13.33
C PHE A 139 -14.51 1.77 -13.52
N GLY A 140 -13.78 2.86 -13.77
CA GLY A 140 -14.35 4.19 -14.02
C GLY A 140 -14.90 4.90 -12.78
N ILE A 141 -14.69 4.37 -11.57
CA ILE A 141 -15.17 4.97 -10.32
C ILE A 141 -14.03 5.77 -9.67
N ASP A 142 -14.24 7.07 -9.55
CA ASP A 142 -13.28 7.98 -8.94
C ASP A 142 -13.50 8.09 -7.42
N LEU A 143 -12.54 7.58 -6.64
CA LEU A 143 -12.49 7.71 -5.18
C LEU A 143 -11.35 8.64 -4.71
N ILE A 144 -10.58 9.22 -5.63
CA ILE A 144 -9.30 9.88 -5.33
C ILE A 144 -9.52 11.12 -4.46
N ASN A 145 -10.56 11.91 -4.75
CA ASN A 145 -10.87 13.13 -4.00
C ASN A 145 -11.34 12.86 -2.57
N ASP A 146 -11.84 11.66 -2.27
CA ASP A 146 -12.34 11.32 -0.94
C ASP A 146 -11.20 11.25 0.10
N PHE A 147 -9.96 11.01 -0.34
CA PHE A 147 -8.78 10.92 0.52
C PHE A 147 -8.36 12.26 1.16
N LYS A 148 -8.92 13.40 0.72
CA LYS A 148 -8.61 14.74 1.23
C LYS A 148 -7.08 14.96 1.30
N SER A 149 -6.39 14.61 0.23
CA SER A 149 -4.93 14.69 0.13
C SER A 149 -4.44 16.12 -0.12
N THR A 150 -3.18 16.37 0.24
CA THR A 150 -2.50 17.60 -0.20
C THR A 150 -2.12 17.48 -1.67
N LYS A 151 -1.72 18.60 -2.29
CA LYS A 151 -1.24 18.60 -3.68
C LYS A 151 0.00 17.74 -3.85
N GLU A 152 0.88 17.74 -2.86
CA GLU A 152 2.12 16.96 -2.84
C GLU A 152 1.83 15.46 -2.73
N GLU A 153 0.91 15.06 -1.86
CA GLU A 153 0.45 13.66 -1.74
C GLU A 153 -0.18 13.16 -3.04
N MET A 154 -1.04 13.99 -3.66
CA MET A 154 -1.67 13.67 -4.94
C MET A 154 -0.65 13.57 -6.08
N LYS A 155 0.32 14.48 -6.13
CA LYS A 155 1.41 14.46 -7.10
C LYS A 155 2.22 13.17 -6.99
N LEU A 156 2.62 12.79 -5.77
CA LEU A 156 3.41 11.59 -5.54
C LEU A 156 2.65 10.30 -5.90
N ALA A 157 1.37 10.21 -5.56
CA ALA A 157 0.55 9.05 -5.94
C ALA A 157 0.43 8.91 -7.47
N HIS A 158 0.31 10.03 -8.19
CA HIS A 158 0.33 10.01 -9.65
C HIS A 158 1.70 9.67 -10.22
N GLU A 159 2.80 10.13 -9.62
CA GLU A 159 4.16 9.77 -10.06
C GLU A 159 4.38 8.26 -9.95
N PHE A 160 4.07 7.64 -8.80
CA PHE A 160 4.14 6.18 -8.64
C PHE A 160 3.27 5.42 -9.63
N TYR A 161 2.03 5.89 -9.85
CA TYR A 161 1.17 5.23 -10.83
C TYR A 161 1.67 5.41 -12.27
N THR A 162 2.28 6.57 -12.58
CA THR A 162 2.84 6.83 -13.90
C THR A 162 4.04 5.92 -14.16
N GLU A 163 4.91 5.73 -13.17
CA GLU A 163 6.03 4.81 -13.24
C GLU A 163 5.54 3.38 -13.53
N TYR A 164 4.52 2.90 -12.80
CA TYR A 164 3.87 1.63 -13.11
C TYR A 164 3.37 1.51 -14.56
N LEU A 165 2.80 2.59 -15.13
CA LEU A 165 2.31 2.58 -16.52
C LEU A 165 3.44 2.40 -17.54
N GLU A 166 4.69 2.74 -17.20
CA GLU A 166 5.84 2.55 -18.08
C GLU A 166 6.17 1.06 -18.29
N TYR A 167 5.81 0.21 -17.32
CA TYR A 167 6.08 -1.25 -17.31
C TYR A 167 4.86 -2.10 -17.63
N LYS A 168 3.66 -1.52 -17.57
CA LYS A 168 2.41 -2.29 -17.57
C LYS A 168 2.21 -3.14 -18.84
N ASP A 169 2.56 -2.61 -20.01
CA ASP A 169 2.20 -3.20 -21.31
C ASP A 169 3.27 -4.16 -21.85
N ASP A 170 4.52 -4.03 -21.42
CA ASP A 170 5.68 -4.85 -21.82
C ASP A 170 6.32 -5.59 -20.65
N LYS A 171 5.51 -5.87 -19.61
CA LYS A 171 5.96 -6.47 -18.35
C LYS A 171 6.85 -7.70 -18.54
N GLU A 172 8.15 -7.56 -18.28
CA GLU A 172 9.06 -8.68 -18.09
C GLU A 172 8.93 -9.28 -16.66
N PRO A 173 9.35 -10.55 -16.46
CA PRO A 173 9.38 -11.12 -15.12
C PRO A 173 10.25 -10.27 -14.19
N ALA A 174 9.80 -10.08 -12.94
CA ALA A 174 10.48 -9.34 -11.88
C ALA A 174 10.43 -7.80 -11.96
N GLU A 175 9.83 -7.18 -12.98
CA GLU A 175 9.71 -5.71 -13.06
C GLU A 175 8.95 -5.09 -11.88
N GLU A 176 8.09 -5.84 -11.20
CA GLU A 176 7.42 -5.36 -10.00
C GLU A 176 8.37 -5.04 -8.84
N TYR A 177 9.64 -5.48 -8.90
CA TYR A 177 10.67 -5.16 -7.90
C TYR A 177 11.42 -3.85 -8.19
N GLU A 178 11.25 -3.27 -9.38
CA GLU A 178 11.88 -1.99 -9.74
C GLU A 178 11.09 -0.78 -9.20
N LEU A 179 9.84 -1.00 -8.77
CA LEU A 179 8.87 -0.02 -8.29
C LEU A 179 8.86 0.17 -6.75
#